data_AF-A0A212UEV9-F1
#
_entry.id   AF-A0A212UEV9-F1
#
_cell.length_a   1.000
_cell.length_b   1.000
_cell.length_c   1.000
_cell.angle_alpha   90.00
_cell.angle_beta   90.00
_cell.angle_gamma   90.00
#
_symmetry.space_group_name_H-M   'P 1'
#
loop_
_entity.id
_entity.type
_entity.pdbx_description
1 polymer ?
#
loop_
_entity_poly.entity_id
_entity_poly.type
_entity_poly.pdbx_seq_one_letter_code
_entity_poly.pdbx_strand_id
1 'polypeptide(L)'
;MMRFPAFLTAASLCMLLGSFACQRNVVVTTPTDAPPAGTSGITSTPAPASANTVEPTPSQTEAQFDNTKRPAWLEKRIQYHLNEKKQNPPIQIMSYLYKGKRVYYETVGCCDQYTNLYTSDGKLLCHPDGGLTGRGDGQCTDFADARTEERVVWQDPR
;
A
#
# COMPACT_ATOMS: atom_id res chain seq x y z
N MET A 1 -33.86 -59.56 4.38
CA MET A 1 -32.78 -58.69 3.87
C MET A 1 -31.58 -58.85 4.79
N MET A 2 -30.42 -59.19 4.21
CA MET A 2 -29.23 -59.72 4.90
C MET A 2 -28.47 -58.66 5.72
N ARG A 3 -27.81 -59.15 6.77
CA ARG A 3 -27.03 -58.46 7.81
C ARG A 3 -25.56 -58.23 7.40
N PHE A 4 -25.01 -57.06 7.78
CA PHE A 4 -23.63 -56.73 8.26
C PHE A 4 -22.38 -57.19 7.45
N PRO A 5 -21.13 -56.73 7.72
CA PRO A 5 -20.63 -55.63 8.58
C PRO A 5 -19.49 -54.75 7.98
N ALA A 6 -19.12 -53.76 8.80
CA ALA A 6 -17.89 -52.97 8.92
C ALA A 6 -16.56 -53.49 8.29
N PHE A 7 -15.79 -52.53 7.76
CA PHE A 7 -14.32 -52.55 7.67
C PHE A 7 -13.83 -51.13 8.05
N LEU A 8 -13.25 -50.97 9.25
CA LEU A 8 -11.83 -51.12 9.59
C LEU A 8 -11.04 -49.81 9.37
N THR A 9 -10.70 -49.21 10.51
CA THR A 9 -9.77 -48.12 10.74
C THR A 9 -8.35 -48.46 10.30
N ALA A 10 -7.64 -47.51 9.70
CA ALA A 10 -6.19 -47.54 9.61
C ALA A 10 -5.63 -46.13 9.87
N ALA A 11 -5.21 -45.89 11.12
CA ALA A 11 -4.35 -44.78 11.48
C ALA A 11 -2.95 -45.06 10.93
N SER A 12 -2.38 -44.13 10.14
CA SER A 12 -0.98 -44.18 9.74
C SER A 12 -0.19 -43.09 10.45
N LEU A 13 0.67 -43.59 11.34
CA LEU A 13 1.71 -42.93 12.10
C LEU A 13 2.92 -42.70 11.16
N CYS A 14 3.44 -41.47 11.04
CA CYS A 14 4.78 -41.26 10.48
C CYS A 14 5.48 -40.05 11.11
N MET A 15 6.24 -40.40 12.16
CA MET A 15 7.59 -39.93 12.54
C MET A 15 7.99 -38.47 12.29
N LEU A 16 8.22 -37.80 13.42
CA LEU A 16 9.13 -36.68 13.60
C LEU A 16 10.54 -36.99 13.07
N LEU A 17 11.09 -36.09 12.25
CA LEU A 17 12.53 -35.95 12.03
C LEU A 17 12.90 -34.47 12.12
N GLY A 18 13.49 -34.12 13.27
CA GLY A 18 14.01 -32.79 13.56
C GLY A 18 15.17 -32.47 12.63
N SER A 19 15.01 -31.40 11.85
CA SER A 19 16.11 -30.81 11.08
C SER A 19 16.83 -29.80 11.97
N PHE A 20 18.07 -30.12 12.29
CA PHE A 20 19.04 -29.25 12.96
C PHE A 20 19.29 -28.00 12.10
N ALA A 21 18.56 -26.92 12.38
CA ALA A 21 18.90 -25.60 11.86
C ALA A 21 20.11 -25.08 12.65
N CYS A 22 21.29 -25.10 12.03
CA CYS A 22 22.46 -24.40 12.53
C CYS A 22 22.18 -22.89 12.61
N GLN A 23 21.81 -22.39 13.79
CA GLN A 23 21.78 -20.95 14.05
C GLN A 23 23.22 -20.45 14.10
N ARG A 24 23.73 -19.90 13.00
CA ARG A 24 24.92 -19.05 12.99
C ARG A 24 24.54 -17.72 13.64
N ASN A 25 24.83 -17.58 14.93
CA ASN A 25 24.83 -16.29 15.60
C ASN A 25 25.88 -15.41 14.93
N VAL A 26 25.45 -14.37 14.22
CA VAL A 26 26.33 -13.30 13.70
C VAL A 26 26.43 -12.24 14.78
N VAL A 27 27.57 -12.18 15.46
CA VAL A 27 27.88 -11.08 16.38
C VAL A 27 28.25 -9.87 15.54
N VAL A 28 27.36 -8.87 15.50
CA VAL A 28 27.66 -7.56 14.92
C VAL A 28 28.53 -6.80 15.93
N THR A 29 29.85 -6.91 15.78
CA THR A 29 30.77 -5.98 16.43
C THR A 29 30.99 -4.82 15.47
N THR A 30 30.23 -3.75 15.62
CA THR A 30 30.58 -2.47 15.01
C THR A 30 31.81 -1.91 15.75
N PRO A 31 32.95 -1.71 15.07
CA PRO A 31 34.04 -0.94 15.65
C PRO A 31 33.54 0.50 15.86
N THR A 32 33.47 0.93 17.11
CA THR A 32 33.34 2.35 17.43
C THR A 32 34.73 2.95 17.29
N ASP A 33 35.09 3.37 16.07
CA ASP A 33 36.21 4.28 15.92
C ASP A 33 35.79 5.66 16.43
N ALA A 34 36.50 6.14 17.44
CA ALA A 34 36.39 7.51 17.89
C ALA A 34 36.90 8.44 16.76
N PRO A 35 36.17 9.52 16.41
CA PRO A 35 36.67 10.45 15.40
C PRO A 35 37.95 11.13 15.90
N PRO A 36 38.97 11.31 15.03
CA PRO A 36 40.20 11.99 15.38
C PRO A 36 39.89 13.44 15.80
N ALA A 37 40.50 13.87 16.91
CA ALA A 37 40.39 15.20 17.46
C ALA A 37 40.79 16.25 16.40
N GLY A 38 39.82 17.06 15.98
CA GLY A 38 39.99 18.13 15.01
C GLY A 38 40.70 19.36 15.59
N THR A 39 41.61 19.89 14.80
CA THR A 39 42.34 21.15 14.94
C THR A 39 41.44 22.32 15.31
N SER A 40 41.86 23.09 16.33
CA SER A 40 41.25 24.34 16.76
C SER A 40 41.26 25.39 15.65
N GLY A 41 40.07 25.87 15.27
CA GLY A 41 39.91 26.91 14.25
C GLY A 41 38.47 27.11 13.80
N ILE A 42 37.52 27.17 14.73
CA ILE A 42 36.14 27.56 14.42
C ILE A 42 36.01 29.08 14.47
N THR A 43 36.19 29.72 13.31
CA THR A 43 35.40 30.91 12.99
C THR A 43 33.94 30.45 13.04
N SER A 44 33.17 30.99 13.97
CA SER A 44 31.74 30.68 14.13
C SER A 44 31.00 31.04 12.84
N THR A 45 30.84 30.07 11.94
CA THR A 45 29.78 30.13 10.93
C THR A 45 28.47 30.09 11.71
N PRO A 46 27.63 31.13 11.65
CA PRO A 46 26.32 31.07 12.28
C PRO A 46 25.57 29.87 11.68
N ALA A 47 25.01 29.02 12.54
CA ALA A 47 24.04 28.03 12.10
C ALA A 47 23.01 28.74 11.22
N PRO A 48 22.58 28.18 10.07
CA PRO A 48 21.38 28.69 9.42
C PRO A 48 20.29 28.57 10.47
N ALA A 49 19.81 29.71 10.95
CA ALA A 49 18.62 29.75 11.75
C ALA A 49 17.54 29.10 10.89
N SER A 50 17.13 27.89 11.28
CA SER A 50 15.90 27.29 10.81
C SER A 50 14.79 28.18 11.35
N ALA A 51 14.61 29.34 10.70
CA ALA A 51 13.36 30.05 10.77
C ALA A 51 12.33 29.02 10.34
N ASN A 52 11.49 28.61 11.29
CA ASN A 52 10.29 27.85 10.98
C ASN A 52 9.54 28.68 9.95
N THR A 53 9.77 28.38 8.68
CA THR A 53 8.90 28.81 7.60
C THR A 53 7.61 28.09 7.90
N VAL A 54 6.75 28.77 8.68
CA VAL A 54 5.31 28.58 8.60
C VAL A 54 4.96 29.12 7.22
N GLU A 55 5.38 28.40 6.18
CA GLU A 55 4.75 28.52 4.90
C GLU A 55 3.30 28.20 5.23
N PRO A 56 2.36 29.12 5.02
CA PRO A 56 0.97 28.76 5.15
C PRO A 56 0.82 27.59 4.19
N THR A 57 0.64 26.38 4.73
CA THR A 57 0.13 25.23 3.98
C THR A 57 -0.94 25.84 3.11
N PRO A 58 -0.79 25.84 1.76
CA PRO A 58 -1.76 26.49 0.91
C PRO A 58 -3.09 25.95 1.37
N SER A 59 -3.91 26.84 1.94
CA SER A 59 -5.25 26.49 2.37
C SER A 59 -5.87 25.98 1.09
N GLN A 60 -5.95 24.66 0.95
CA GLN A 60 -6.45 24.03 -0.24
C GLN A 60 -7.86 24.56 -0.35
N THR A 61 -8.04 25.58 -1.19
CA THR A 61 -9.30 25.82 -1.85
C THR A 61 -9.64 24.45 -2.40
N GLU A 62 -10.59 23.82 -1.73
CA GLU A 62 -10.99 22.42 -1.82
C GLU A 62 -10.75 21.98 -3.25
N ALA A 63 -9.86 21.00 -3.47
CA ALA A 63 -9.49 20.56 -4.81
C ALA A 63 -10.78 20.39 -5.63
N GLN A 64 -11.06 21.36 -6.50
CA GLN A 64 -12.38 21.51 -7.07
C GLN A 64 -12.42 20.59 -8.28
N PHE A 65 -12.77 19.33 -8.03
CA PHE A 65 -12.82 18.30 -9.06
C PHE A 65 -14.02 18.54 -9.98
N ASP A 66 -13.81 18.55 -11.30
CA ASP A 66 -14.90 18.57 -12.28
C ASP A 66 -15.65 17.23 -12.23
N ASN A 67 -16.78 17.23 -11.54
CA ASN A 67 -17.59 16.05 -11.32
C ASN A 67 -18.60 15.80 -12.46
N THR A 68 -18.78 16.73 -13.39
CA THR A 68 -19.84 16.67 -14.42
C THR A 68 -19.64 15.56 -15.44
N LYS A 69 -18.45 14.97 -15.50
CA LYS A 69 -18.06 13.94 -16.47
C LYS A 69 -17.76 12.58 -15.84
N ARG A 70 -18.00 12.38 -14.54
CA ARG A 70 -17.69 11.09 -13.89
C ARG A 70 -18.68 10.01 -14.30
N PRO A 71 -18.21 8.77 -14.58
CA PRO A 71 -19.10 7.63 -14.76
C PRO A 71 -20.00 7.41 -13.54
N ALA A 72 -21.26 7.05 -13.74
CA ALA A 72 -22.23 6.87 -12.65
C ALA A 72 -21.81 5.82 -11.61
N TRP A 73 -21.06 4.78 -12.02
CA TRP A 73 -20.54 3.78 -11.10
C TRP A 73 -19.49 4.37 -10.15
N LEU A 74 -18.68 5.32 -10.64
CA LEU A 74 -17.61 5.94 -9.87
C LEU A 74 -18.20 6.88 -8.83
N GLU A 75 -19.25 7.62 -9.19
CA GLU A 75 -20.00 8.43 -8.24
C GLU A 75 -20.58 7.55 -7.12
N LYS A 76 -21.19 6.41 -7.47
CA LYS A 76 -21.68 5.45 -6.45
C LYS A 76 -20.56 4.94 -5.53
N ARG A 77 -19.36 4.71 -6.07
CA ARG A 77 -18.19 4.29 -5.27
C ARG A 77 -17.72 5.39 -4.31
N ILE A 78 -17.73 6.64 -4.75
CA ILE A 78 -17.44 7.81 -3.90
C ILE A 78 -18.47 7.94 -2.78
N GLN A 79 -19.77 7.86 -3.11
CA GLN A 79 -20.84 7.93 -2.13
C GLN A 79 -20.77 6.78 -1.11
N TYR A 80 -20.34 5.58 -1.54
CA TYR A 80 -20.07 4.48 -0.62
C TYR A 80 -19.05 4.89 0.45
N HIS A 81 -17.89 5.43 0.06
CA HIS A 81 -16.85 5.83 1.01
C HIS A 81 -17.28 6.98 1.93
N LEU A 82 -18.01 7.97 1.40
CA LEU A 82 -18.54 9.08 2.19
C LEU A 82 -19.53 8.62 3.28
N ASN A 83 -20.20 7.49 3.07
CA ASN A 83 -21.12 6.89 4.05
C ASN A 83 -20.42 5.92 5.02
N GLU A 84 -19.22 5.46 4.69
CA GLU A 84 -18.39 4.64 5.57
C GLU A 84 -17.64 5.50 6.60
N LYS A 85 -17.05 4.82 7.60
CA LYS A 85 -16.18 5.47 8.58
C LYS A 85 -14.98 6.11 7.87
N LYS A 86 -14.68 7.37 8.22
CA LYS A 86 -13.46 8.08 7.79
C LYS A 86 -12.23 7.19 7.94
N GLN A 87 -11.45 7.10 6.87
CA GLN A 87 -10.19 6.36 6.82
C GLN A 87 -8.99 7.26 7.11
N ASN A 88 -7.88 6.65 7.54
CA ASN A 88 -6.58 7.29 7.66
C ASN A 88 -5.50 6.32 7.11
N PRO A 89 -4.81 6.66 6.00
CA PRO A 89 -4.92 7.89 5.22
C PRO A 89 -6.30 8.03 4.52
N PRO A 90 -6.68 9.25 4.07
CA PRO A 90 -7.88 9.46 3.27
C PRO A 90 -7.86 8.62 2.00
N ILE A 91 -9.03 8.10 1.62
CA ILE A 91 -9.16 7.35 0.36
C ILE A 91 -8.99 8.32 -0.82
N GLN A 92 -8.31 7.84 -1.85
CA GLN A 92 -8.01 8.54 -3.07
C GLN A 92 -8.41 7.66 -4.26
N ILE A 93 -9.06 8.27 -5.25
CA ILE A 93 -9.37 7.64 -6.53
C ILE A 93 -8.62 8.40 -7.61
N MET A 94 -7.67 7.72 -8.25
CA MET A 94 -6.84 8.24 -9.34
C MET A 94 -7.27 7.61 -10.66
N SER A 95 -7.16 8.33 -11.76
CA SER A 95 -7.27 7.76 -13.11
C SER A 95 -5.88 7.64 -13.73
N TYR A 96 -5.69 6.56 -14.48
CA TYR A 96 -4.49 6.33 -15.27
C TYR A 96 -4.86 5.84 -16.67
N LEU A 97 -3.91 5.95 -17.60
CA LEU A 97 -3.86 5.14 -18.80
C LEU A 97 -2.98 3.91 -18.54
N TYR A 98 -3.54 2.72 -18.72
CA TYR A 98 -2.85 1.44 -18.54
C TYR A 98 -3.25 0.51 -19.69
N LYS A 99 -2.25 -0.02 -20.41
CA LYS A 99 -2.47 -0.86 -21.60
C LYS A 99 -3.41 -0.21 -22.63
N GLY A 100 -3.25 1.10 -22.84
CA GLY A 100 -4.05 1.90 -23.77
C GLY A 100 -5.51 2.13 -23.34
N LYS A 101 -5.89 1.75 -22.12
CA LYS A 101 -7.25 1.91 -21.58
C LYS A 101 -7.23 2.76 -20.33
N ARG A 102 -8.28 3.57 -20.16
CA ARG A 102 -8.49 4.31 -18.91
C ARG A 102 -8.87 3.33 -17.80
N VAL A 103 -8.19 3.45 -16.68
CA VAL A 103 -8.45 2.67 -15.45
C VAL A 103 -8.55 3.62 -14.26
N TYR A 104 -9.18 3.14 -13.19
CA TYR A 104 -9.33 3.90 -11.95
C TYR A 104 -8.72 3.11 -10.80
N TYR A 105 -7.70 3.68 -10.19
CA TYR A 105 -7.03 3.13 -9.02
C TYR A 105 -7.61 3.76 -7.77
N GLU A 106 -8.02 2.93 -6.83
CA GLU A 106 -8.57 3.33 -5.55
C GLU A 106 -7.62 2.87 -4.44
N THR A 107 -7.13 3.83 -3.67
CA THR A 107 -6.41 3.55 -2.43
C THR A 107 -7.37 3.01 -1.39
N VAL A 108 -6.82 2.29 -0.42
CA VAL A 108 -7.54 1.88 0.78
C VAL A 108 -6.89 2.52 1.99
N GLY A 109 -7.58 2.47 3.13
CA GLY A 109 -6.96 2.82 4.42
C GLY A 109 -5.71 1.96 4.71
N CYS A 110 -5.03 2.26 5.81
CA CYS A 110 -3.75 1.64 6.14
C CYS A 110 -3.72 0.11 6.04
N CYS A 111 -2.48 -0.39 6.07
CA CYS A 111 -2.13 -1.75 6.50
C CYS A 111 -2.20 -2.79 5.36
N ASP A 112 -2.49 -4.06 5.67
CA ASP A 112 -2.40 -5.19 4.72
C ASP A 112 -3.62 -5.32 3.80
N GLN A 113 -4.33 -4.20 3.56
CA GLN A 113 -5.52 -4.16 2.71
C GLN A 113 -5.09 -4.03 1.25
N TYR A 114 -5.84 -4.68 0.36
CA TYR A 114 -5.61 -4.53 -1.07
C TYR A 114 -6.19 -3.23 -1.60
N THR A 115 -5.40 -2.53 -2.43
CA THR A 115 -5.92 -1.46 -3.29
C THR A 115 -6.72 -2.05 -4.44
N ASN A 116 -7.57 -1.25 -5.08
CA ASN A 116 -8.42 -1.73 -6.17
C ASN A 116 -8.09 -1.02 -7.47
N LEU A 117 -7.92 -1.78 -8.55
CA LEU A 117 -7.83 -1.23 -9.90
C LEU A 117 -9.10 -1.62 -10.67
N TYR A 118 -9.82 -0.62 -11.17
CA TYR A 118 -11.05 -0.80 -11.93
C TYR A 118 -10.84 -0.48 -13.40
N THR A 119 -11.53 -1.20 -14.28
CA THR A 119 -11.69 -0.83 -15.68
C THR A 119 -12.51 0.45 -15.83
N SER A 120 -12.52 1.05 -17.02
CA SER A 120 -13.32 2.26 -17.29
C SER A 120 -14.82 2.10 -17.04
N ASP A 121 -15.35 0.88 -17.19
CA ASP A 121 -16.73 0.50 -16.93
C ASP A 121 -17.02 0.08 -15.48
N GLY A 122 -16.02 0.12 -14.59
CA GLY A 122 -16.19 -0.11 -13.15
C GLY A 122 -16.09 -1.56 -12.70
N LYS A 123 -15.56 -2.45 -13.54
CA LYS A 123 -15.25 -3.83 -13.12
C LYS A 123 -13.92 -3.86 -12.39
N LEU A 124 -13.83 -4.59 -11.28
CA LEU A 124 -12.56 -4.83 -10.61
C LEU A 124 -11.66 -5.64 -11.55
N LEU A 125 -10.50 -5.09 -11.85
CA LEU A 125 -9.49 -5.71 -12.70
C LEU A 125 -8.53 -6.56 -11.88
N CYS A 126 -8.03 -6.02 -10.75
CA CYS A 126 -7.03 -6.63 -9.88
C CYS A 126 -6.74 -5.76 -8.65
N HIS A 127 -5.86 -6.27 -7.79
CA HIS A 127 -5.26 -5.57 -6.67
C HIS A 127 -3.77 -5.33 -6.92
N PRO A 128 -3.36 -4.16 -7.45
CA PRO A 128 -1.96 -3.93 -7.81
C PRO A 128 -1.04 -3.71 -6.60
N ASP A 129 -1.55 -3.17 -5.49
CA ASP A 129 -0.79 -2.89 -4.27
C ASP A 129 -1.51 -3.41 -3.02
N GLY A 130 -0.76 -3.48 -1.91
CA GLY A 130 -1.29 -3.86 -0.60
C GLY A 130 -1.19 -5.36 -0.32
N GLY A 131 -1.99 -5.86 0.62
CA GLY A 131 -1.85 -7.22 1.14
C GLY A 131 -0.64 -7.39 2.07
N LEU A 132 -0.47 -8.59 2.63
CA LEU A 132 0.61 -8.90 3.58
C LEU A 132 2.02 -8.60 3.06
N THR A 133 2.21 -8.65 1.74
CA THR A 133 3.52 -8.42 1.11
C THR A 133 3.67 -7.01 0.54
N GLY A 134 2.59 -6.23 0.51
CA GLY A 134 2.51 -4.95 -0.20
C GLY A 134 2.45 -5.04 -1.72
N ARG A 135 2.52 -6.25 -2.32
CA ARG A 135 2.62 -6.46 -3.78
C ARG A 135 1.29 -6.75 -4.47
N GLY A 136 0.17 -6.60 -3.76
CA GLY A 136 -1.13 -6.89 -4.32
C GLY A 136 -1.39 -8.40 -4.50
N ASP A 137 -2.32 -8.73 -5.40
CA ASP A 137 -2.80 -10.10 -5.67
C ASP A 137 -2.00 -10.84 -6.76
N GLY A 138 -1.00 -10.18 -7.35
CA GLY A 138 -0.18 -10.73 -8.42
C GLY A 138 -0.82 -10.77 -9.81
N GLN A 139 -2.01 -10.19 -10.02
CA GLN A 139 -2.68 -10.15 -11.33
C GLN A 139 -2.23 -8.95 -12.19
N CYS A 140 -1.78 -7.86 -11.56
CA CYS A 140 -1.35 -6.63 -12.22
C CYS A 140 0.05 -6.20 -11.78
N THR A 141 1.01 -7.12 -11.87
CA THR A 141 2.39 -6.91 -11.40
C THR A 141 3.15 -5.82 -12.15
N ASP A 142 2.74 -5.50 -13.38
CA ASP A 142 3.32 -4.44 -14.22
C ASP A 142 2.62 -3.09 -14.06
N PHE A 143 1.56 -2.98 -13.26
CA PHE A 143 0.74 -1.76 -13.21
C PHE A 143 1.53 -0.53 -12.75
N ALA A 144 2.36 -0.67 -11.72
CA ALA A 144 3.15 0.44 -11.20
C ALA A 144 4.09 1.03 -12.27
N ASP A 145 4.69 0.17 -13.10
CA ASP A 145 5.68 0.58 -14.10
C ASP A 145 5.03 1.00 -15.44
N ALA A 146 3.87 0.43 -15.78
CA ALA A 146 3.23 0.64 -17.08
C ALA A 146 2.13 1.73 -17.09
N ARG A 147 1.67 2.19 -15.92
CA ARG A 147 0.64 3.23 -15.84
C ARG A 147 1.19 4.60 -16.20
N THR A 148 0.37 5.39 -16.88
CA THR A 148 0.70 6.76 -17.31
C THR A 148 -0.50 7.68 -17.13
N GLU A 149 -0.34 8.97 -17.42
CA GLU A 149 -1.42 9.98 -17.32
C GLU A 149 -2.16 9.99 -15.97
N GLU A 150 -1.41 9.95 -14.87
CA GLU A 150 -1.97 10.06 -13.53
C GLU A 150 -2.79 11.35 -13.37
N ARG A 151 -4.03 11.21 -12.87
CA ARG A 151 -4.87 12.35 -12.49
C ARG A 151 -5.68 12.00 -11.25
N VAL A 152 -5.72 12.92 -10.29
CA VAL A 152 -6.62 12.84 -9.15
C VAL A 152 -8.06 13.02 -9.64
N VAL A 153 -8.92 12.02 -9.38
CA VAL A 153 -10.35 12.09 -9.71
C VAL A 153 -11.18 12.49 -8.50
N TRP A 154 -10.80 11.99 -7.33
CA TRP A 154 -11.45 12.31 -6.07
C TRP A 154 -10.53 11.93 -4.90
N GLN A 155 -10.66 12.66 -3.81
CA GLN A 155 -10.08 12.33 -2.51
C GLN A 155 -11.15 12.58 -1.44
N ASP A 156 -11.23 11.69 -0.44
CA ASP A 156 -12.12 11.88 0.71
C ASP A 156 -11.77 13.20 1.42
N PRO A 157 -12.70 14.17 1.50
CA PRO A 157 -12.42 15.48 2.09
C PRO A 157 -12.44 15.45 3.63
N ARG A 158 -12.84 14.34 4.25
CA ARG A 158 -13.09 14.27 5.70
C ARG A 158 -11.84 14.09 6.53
#